data_AF-A0A8C5RV18-F1
#
_entry.id   AF-A0A8C5RV18-F1
#
_cell.length_a   1.000
_cell.length_b   1.000
_cell.length_c   1.000
_cell.angle_alpha   90.00
_cell.angle_beta   90.00
_cell.angle_gamma   90.00
#
_symmetry.space_group_name_H-M   'P 1'
#
loop_
_entity.id
_entity.type
_entity.pdbx_description
1 polymer ?
#
loop_
_entity_poly.entity_id
_entity_poly.type
_entity_poly.pdbx_seq_one_letter_code
_entity_poly.pdbx_strand_id
1 'polypeptide(L)'
;WKTPRRKAAPTERRCGLPSTTLLLFLYLSYLLLGSAAFWALESPRERDMTDRLLKEKWEVLLNFTCLEREALERLSENIIHAYKSGLYLKENTSLGRWDFVGSFFFSVSTVTTIGYGNLSPNTVISQVFCIFFALFGIPLNLILLNRIGQLMLSGVHLSVVLTWTCALGAGLLLFLLLPPLLFTAIEGWTYEEGFYYSFITLSTIGFGDYVIGKYHIPVKTLFDPLCACLYSSLRRSCFSFFQISCLVEVPFLFE
;
A
#
# COMPACT_ATOMS: atom_id res chain seq x y z
N TRP A 1 -11.02 -56.82 -39.45
CA TRP A 1 -11.97 -55.77 -39.86
C TRP A 1 -12.76 -55.36 -38.63
N LYS A 2 -12.75 -54.16 -38.05
CA LYS A 2 -12.26 -52.82 -38.41
C LYS A 2 -11.78 -52.14 -37.11
N THR A 3 -10.60 -51.54 -37.13
CA THR A 3 -10.14 -50.56 -36.13
C THR A 3 -10.93 -49.25 -36.27
N PRO A 4 -11.42 -48.62 -35.19
CA PRO A 4 -11.96 -47.27 -35.27
C PRO A 4 -10.82 -46.24 -35.29
N ARG A 5 -10.88 -45.35 -36.29
CA ARG A 5 -9.91 -44.27 -36.56
C ARG A 5 -9.88 -43.28 -35.39
N ARG A 6 -8.68 -42.97 -34.88
CA ARG A 6 -8.42 -41.73 -34.11
C ARG A 6 -8.79 -40.55 -34.99
N LYS A 7 -9.86 -39.80 -34.64
CA LYS A 7 -10.11 -38.47 -35.20
C LYS A 7 -9.11 -37.52 -34.53
N ALA A 8 -8.14 -37.03 -35.31
CA ALA A 8 -7.32 -35.91 -34.89
C ALA A 8 -8.23 -34.68 -34.73
N ALA A 9 -8.24 -34.08 -33.55
CA ALA A 9 -8.90 -32.80 -33.32
C ALA A 9 -8.14 -31.69 -34.10
N PRO A 10 -8.84 -30.69 -34.66
CA PRO A 10 -8.18 -29.59 -35.33
C PRO A 10 -7.41 -28.78 -34.30
N THR A 11 -6.13 -28.52 -34.58
CA THR A 11 -5.29 -27.60 -33.82
C THR A 11 -5.87 -26.19 -33.95
N GLU A 12 -6.60 -25.74 -32.94
CA GLU A 12 -7.15 -24.38 -32.86
C GLU A 12 -5.97 -23.40 -32.75
N ARG A 13 -5.54 -22.82 -33.88
CA ARG A 13 -4.68 -21.64 -33.88
C ARG A 13 -5.53 -20.45 -33.46
N ARG A 14 -5.76 -20.27 -32.16
CA ARG A 14 -6.33 -19.01 -31.63
C ARG A 14 -5.32 -17.90 -31.91
N CYS A 15 -5.69 -17.01 -32.83
CA CYS A 15 -5.02 -15.76 -33.08
C CYS A 15 -5.16 -14.89 -31.81
N GLY A 16 -4.22 -14.99 -30.87
CA GLY A 16 -4.23 -14.24 -29.60
C GLY A 16 -3.80 -12.77 -29.73
N LEU A 17 -3.32 -12.35 -30.90
CA LEU A 17 -2.75 -11.02 -31.15
C LEU A 17 -3.76 -9.85 -31.07
N PRO A 18 -4.97 -9.92 -31.68
CA PRO A 18 -5.92 -8.78 -31.64
C PRO A 18 -6.51 -8.52 -30.25
N SER A 19 -6.68 -9.55 -29.42
CA SER A 19 -7.17 -9.40 -28.05
C SER A 19 -6.12 -8.75 -27.15
N THR A 20 -4.84 -9.09 -27.31
CA THR A 20 -3.75 -8.47 -26.55
C THR A 20 -3.54 -7.00 -26.91
N THR A 21 -3.69 -6.64 -28.20
CA THR A 21 -3.58 -5.24 -28.63
C THR A 21 -4.73 -4.40 -28.09
N LEU A 22 -5.96 -4.93 -28.08
CA LEU A 22 -7.11 -4.24 -27.51
C LEU A 22 -6.95 -3.98 -26.01
N LEU A 23 -6.49 -5.00 -25.25
CA LEU A 23 -6.21 -4.86 -23.82
C LEU A 23 -5.13 -3.80 -23.56
N LEU A 24 -4.07 -3.78 -24.37
CA LEU A 24 -3.01 -2.78 -24.26
C LEU A 24 -3.55 -1.36 -24.49
N PHE A 25 -4.37 -1.14 -25.52
CA PHE A 25 -4.98 0.17 -25.78
C PHE A 25 -5.89 0.62 -24.64
N LEU A 26 -6.71 -0.29 -24.08
CA LEU A 26 -7.56 0.01 -22.93
C LEU A 26 -6.75 0.35 -21.67
N TYR A 27 -5.65 -0.37 -21.43
CA TYR A 27 -4.75 -0.07 -20.32
C TYR A 27 -4.06 1.29 -20.49
N LEU A 28 -3.56 1.59 -21.69
CA LEU A 28 -2.93 2.88 -21.99
C LEU A 28 -3.93 4.04 -21.86
N SER A 29 -5.17 3.87 -22.33
CA SER A 29 -6.20 4.91 -22.18
C SER A 29 -6.58 5.14 -20.72
N TYR A 30 -6.65 4.08 -19.91
CA TYR A 30 -6.86 4.18 -18.46
C TYR A 30 -5.74 4.97 -17.77
N LEU A 31 -4.47 4.68 -18.10
CA LEU A 31 -3.33 5.42 -17.56
C LEU A 31 -3.34 6.90 -17.98
N LEU A 32 -3.68 7.20 -19.23
CA LEU A 32 -3.79 8.58 -19.73
C LEU A 32 -4.91 9.35 -19.00
N LEU A 33 -6.06 8.72 -18.80
CA LEU A 33 -7.17 9.31 -18.07
C LEU A 33 -6.79 9.59 -16.62
N GLY A 34 -6.16 8.62 -15.94
CA GLY A 34 -5.66 8.80 -14.57
C GLY A 34 -4.62 9.93 -14.48
N SER A 35 -3.68 9.98 -15.43
CA SER A 35 -2.66 11.03 -15.50
C SER A 35 -3.27 12.43 -15.68
N ALA A 36 -4.27 12.56 -16.56
CA ALA A 36 -4.98 13.82 -16.76
C ALA A 36 -5.75 14.25 -15.51
N ALA A 37 -6.40 13.30 -14.82
CA ALA A 37 -7.11 13.57 -13.57
C ALA A 37 -6.16 14.06 -12.47
N PHE A 38 -5.06 13.34 -12.20
CA PHE A 38 -4.07 13.76 -11.20
C PHE A 38 -3.44 15.10 -11.56
N TRP A 39 -3.08 15.32 -12.83
CA TRP A 39 -2.54 16.61 -13.26
C TRP A 39 -3.53 17.76 -13.02
N ALA A 40 -4.80 17.58 -13.33
CA ALA A 40 -5.82 18.59 -13.12
C ALA A 40 -6.12 18.87 -11.64
N LEU A 41 -6.11 17.83 -10.80
CA LEU A 41 -6.43 17.94 -9.36
C LEU A 41 -5.24 18.47 -8.54
N GLU A 42 -4.03 17.99 -8.81
CA GLU A 42 -2.86 18.28 -7.98
C GLU A 42 -2.01 19.45 -8.49
N SER A 43 -1.91 19.69 -9.81
CA SER A 43 -1.04 20.75 -10.34
C SER A 43 -1.40 22.16 -9.83
N PRO A 44 -2.69 22.55 -9.70
CA PRO A 44 -3.03 23.84 -9.12
C PRO A 44 -2.62 23.94 -7.64
N ARG A 45 -2.78 22.85 -6.88
CA ARG A 45 -2.47 22.77 -5.45
C ARG A 45 -0.96 22.85 -5.20
N GLU A 46 -0.16 22.17 -6.01
CA GLU A 46 1.30 22.19 -5.97
C GLU A 46 1.85 23.60 -6.19
N ARG A 47 1.32 24.32 -7.19
CA ARG A 47 1.73 25.70 -7.49
C ARG A 47 1.42 26.65 -6.35
N ASP A 48 0.20 26.61 -5.80
CA ASP A 48 -0.19 27.44 -4.65
C ASP A 48 0.68 27.16 -3.41
N MET A 49 0.97 25.89 -3.14
CA MET A 49 1.83 25.51 -2.01
C MET A 49 3.28 26.01 -2.20
N THR A 50 3.81 25.91 -3.42
CA THR A 50 5.15 26.39 -3.76
C THR A 50 5.24 27.91 -3.62
N ASP A 51 4.25 28.64 -4.11
CA ASP A 51 4.19 30.11 -4.03
C ASP A 51 4.09 30.58 -2.57
N ARG A 52 3.31 29.89 -1.74
CA ARG A 52 3.23 30.16 -0.29
C ARG A 52 4.56 29.93 0.40
N LEU A 53 5.22 28.80 0.13
CA LEU A 53 6.52 28.49 0.72
C LEU A 53 7.59 29.51 0.34
N LEU A 54 7.63 29.93 -0.93
CA LEU A 54 8.54 30.97 -1.41
C LEU A 54 8.24 32.32 -0.75
N LYS A 55 6.97 32.66 -0.56
CA LYS A 55 6.55 33.88 0.14
C LYS A 55 6.97 33.86 1.61
N GLU A 56 6.74 32.77 2.33
CA GLU A 56 7.19 32.62 3.72
C GLU A 56 8.72 32.70 3.83
N LYS A 57 9.46 32.05 2.92
CA LYS A 57 10.93 32.15 2.84
C LYS A 57 11.37 33.61 2.66
N TRP A 58 10.68 34.36 1.80
CA TRP A 58 10.99 35.77 1.55
C TRP A 58 10.67 36.66 2.76
N GLU A 59 9.55 36.42 3.45
CA GLU A 59 9.16 37.14 4.67
C GLU A 59 10.20 36.95 5.78
N VAL A 60 10.74 35.74 5.95
CA VAL A 60 11.82 35.46 6.91
C VAL A 60 13.10 36.23 6.55
N LEU A 61 13.49 36.26 5.26
CA LEU A 61 14.67 37.00 4.81
C LEU A 61 14.54 38.53 4.99
N LEU A 62 13.34 39.07 4.81
CA LEU A 62 13.07 40.50 5.05
C LEU A 62 13.06 40.85 6.54
N ASN A 63 12.52 39.96 7.38
CA ASN A 63 12.43 40.19 8.83
C ASN A 63 13.79 40.06 9.53
N PHE A 64 14.67 39.18 9.02
CA PHE A 64 16.01 38.96 9.55
C PHE A 64 17.09 39.39 8.55
N THR A 65 17.36 40.69 8.49
CA THR A 65 18.38 41.28 7.59
C THR A 65 19.80 40.77 7.84
N CYS A 66 20.09 40.23 9.02
CA CYS A 66 21.36 39.59 9.38
C CYS A 66 21.50 38.16 8.86
N LEU A 67 20.42 37.56 8.34
CA LEU A 67 20.38 36.19 7.85
C LEU A 67 20.73 36.17 6.36
N GLU A 68 21.94 35.74 6.03
CA GLU A 68 22.38 35.62 4.65
C GLU A 68 21.59 34.53 3.90
N ARG A 69 21.17 34.83 2.66
CA ARG A 69 20.38 33.91 1.83
C ARG A 69 21.05 32.55 1.68
N GLU A 70 22.36 32.54 1.46
CA GLU A 70 23.14 31.32 1.29
C GLU A 70 23.15 30.46 2.55
N ALA A 71 23.23 31.07 3.73
CA ALA A 71 23.19 30.36 5.00
C ALA A 71 21.82 29.70 5.23
N LEU A 72 20.73 30.39 4.90
CA LEU A 72 19.37 29.84 4.98
C LEU A 72 19.16 28.69 3.99
N GLU A 73 19.67 28.81 2.77
CA GLU A 73 19.57 27.76 1.75
C GLU A 73 20.37 26.51 2.16
N ARG A 74 21.61 26.67 2.64
CA ARG A 74 22.41 25.56 3.19
C ARG A 74 21.72 24.89 4.37
N LEU A 75 21.11 25.66 5.27
CA LEU A 75 20.33 25.10 6.38
C LEU A 75 19.12 24.29 5.87
N SER A 76 18.38 24.83 4.92
CA SER A 76 17.21 24.14 4.33
C SER A 76 17.61 22.85 3.63
N GLU A 77 18.71 22.85 2.88
CA GLU A 77 19.24 21.68 2.19
C GLU A 77 19.70 20.62 3.18
N ASN A 78 20.39 21.02 4.25
CA ASN A 78 20.80 20.12 5.32
C ASN A 78 19.59 19.50 6.05
N ILE A 79 18.54 20.28 6.30
CA ILE A 79 17.28 19.78 6.89
C ILE A 79 16.60 18.80 5.94
N ILE A 80 16.50 19.11 4.64
CA ILE A 80 15.93 18.22 3.63
C ILE A 80 16.73 16.93 3.53
N HIS A 81 18.06 17.02 3.57
CA HIS A 81 18.95 15.85 3.57
C HIS A 81 18.75 14.99 4.82
N ALA A 82 18.68 15.60 6.00
CA ALA A 82 18.37 14.91 7.25
C ALA A 82 16.99 14.24 7.19
N TYR A 83 15.98 14.94 6.68
CA TYR A 83 14.62 14.41 6.51
C TYR A 83 14.58 13.22 5.55
N LYS A 84 15.23 13.31 4.38
CA LYS A 84 15.37 12.20 3.41
C LYS A 84 16.11 11.00 3.98
N SER A 85 17.02 11.22 4.94
CA SER A 85 17.71 10.15 5.66
C SER A 85 16.89 9.47 6.76
N GLY A 86 15.63 9.87 6.96
CA GLY A 86 14.73 9.32 7.98
C GLY A 86 14.89 9.91 9.37
N LEU A 87 15.61 11.03 9.51
CA LEU A 87 15.78 11.74 10.79
C LEU A 87 14.67 12.78 10.95
N TYR A 88 13.60 12.42 11.65
CA TYR A 88 12.55 13.36 12.05
C TYR A 88 13.06 14.24 13.20
N LEU A 89 13.39 15.50 12.89
CA LEU A 89 13.87 16.51 13.87
C LEU A 89 12.79 16.96 14.88
N LYS A 90 11.53 16.48 14.74
CA LYS A 90 10.41 16.85 15.63
C LYS A 90 9.55 15.63 16.00
N GLU A 91 9.64 15.29 17.29
CA GLU A 91 8.82 14.44 18.18
C GLU A 91 8.49 12.96 17.86
N ASN A 92 8.97 12.08 18.75
CA ASN A 92 8.34 10.89 19.39
C ASN A 92 7.44 9.93 18.59
N THR A 93 7.67 9.74 17.29
CA THR A 93 7.04 8.64 16.56
C THR A 93 7.82 7.33 16.78
N SER A 94 7.15 6.28 17.26
CA SER A 94 7.78 4.97 17.52
C SER A 94 7.96 4.14 16.24
N LEU A 95 7.00 4.21 15.30
CA LEU A 95 7.05 3.43 14.06
C LEU A 95 7.89 4.06 12.94
N GLY A 96 8.32 5.31 13.08
CA GLY A 96 9.15 6.05 12.11
C GLY A 96 10.64 6.07 12.43
N ARG A 97 11.09 5.26 13.40
CA ARG A 97 12.48 5.22 13.88
C ARG A 97 13.06 3.81 13.76
N TRP A 98 14.38 3.73 13.65
CA TRP A 98 15.12 2.46 13.74
C TRP A 98 15.23 1.96 15.18
N ASP A 99 14.11 1.69 15.82
CA ASP A 99 14.01 0.90 17.05
C ASP A 99 13.51 -0.52 16.71
N PHE A 100 13.38 -1.42 17.71
CA PHE A 100 12.96 -2.79 17.43
C PHE A 100 11.56 -2.87 16.80
N VAL A 101 10.62 -2.03 17.25
CA VAL A 101 9.23 -2.02 16.76
C VAL A 101 9.16 -1.47 15.34
N GLY A 102 9.82 -0.36 15.05
CA GLY A 102 9.95 0.21 13.72
C GLY A 102 10.70 -0.71 12.75
N SER A 103 11.74 -1.41 13.21
CA SER A 103 12.47 -2.40 12.40
C SER A 103 11.62 -3.63 12.07
N PHE A 104 10.80 -4.09 13.01
CA PHE A 104 9.84 -5.17 12.77
C PHE A 104 8.75 -4.74 11.78
N PHE A 105 8.20 -3.53 11.95
CA PHE A 105 7.23 -2.96 11.02
C PHE A 105 7.80 -2.81 9.59
N PHE A 106 9.03 -2.30 9.46
CA PHE A 106 9.77 -2.25 8.20
C PHE A 106 9.94 -3.63 7.56
N SER A 107 10.27 -4.64 8.37
CA SER A 107 10.44 -6.02 7.88
C SER A 107 9.12 -6.58 7.35
N VAL A 108 8.02 -6.40 8.08
CA VAL A 108 6.67 -6.81 7.65
C VAL A 108 6.22 -6.05 6.40
N SER A 109 6.40 -4.74 6.34
CA SER A 109 6.01 -3.92 5.17
C SER A 109 6.80 -4.29 3.92
N THR A 110 8.08 -4.67 4.08
CA THR A 110 8.96 -5.13 2.99
C THR A 110 8.53 -6.50 2.45
N VAL A 111 8.39 -7.54 3.29
CA VAL A 111 8.01 -8.89 2.82
C VAL A 111 6.59 -8.95 2.28
N THR A 112 5.76 -8.00 2.72
CA THR A 112 4.40 -7.88 2.22
C THR A 112 4.25 -6.89 1.06
N THR A 113 5.35 -6.35 0.53
CA THR A 113 5.36 -5.44 -0.62
C THR A 113 4.48 -4.19 -0.47
N ILE A 114 4.22 -3.73 0.76
CA ILE A 114 3.61 -2.39 0.98
C ILE A 114 4.67 -1.31 0.79
N GLY A 115 5.80 -1.45 1.48
CA GLY A 115 6.94 -0.55 1.34
C GLY A 115 6.64 0.95 1.49
N TYR A 116 6.09 1.39 2.63
CA TYR A 116 5.72 2.80 2.88
C TYR A 116 6.81 3.85 2.62
N GLY A 117 8.10 3.48 2.60
CA GLY A 117 9.20 4.39 2.28
C GLY A 117 9.54 5.41 3.38
N ASN A 118 8.77 5.50 4.46
CA ASN A 118 9.06 6.33 5.64
C ASN A 118 10.33 5.90 6.39
N LEU A 119 10.65 4.59 6.33
CA LEU A 119 11.90 4.00 6.79
C LEU A 119 12.55 3.28 5.61
N SER A 120 13.83 3.57 5.35
CA SER A 120 14.60 2.91 4.30
C SER A 120 16.07 2.73 4.69
N PRO A 121 16.70 1.60 4.30
CA PRO A 121 18.10 1.32 4.62
C PRO A 121 19.03 2.29 3.87
N ASN A 122 19.86 3.01 4.62
CA ASN A 122 20.79 4.00 4.09
C ASN A 122 22.24 3.49 3.97
N THR A 123 22.56 2.34 4.56
CA THR A 123 23.91 1.75 4.47
C THR A 123 23.96 0.67 3.40
N VAL A 124 25.10 0.57 2.69
CA VAL A 124 25.31 -0.46 1.67
C VAL A 124 25.05 -1.86 2.21
N ILE A 125 25.53 -2.14 3.43
CA ILE A 125 25.36 -3.44 4.09
C ILE A 125 23.86 -3.75 4.32
N SER A 126 23.09 -2.79 4.83
CA SER A 126 21.66 -2.98 5.09
C SER A 126 20.83 -3.07 3.79
N GLN A 127 21.24 -2.38 2.73
CA GLN A 127 20.63 -2.49 1.41
C GLN A 127 20.84 -3.87 0.80
N VAL A 128 22.07 -4.39 0.82
CA VAL A 128 22.37 -5.75 0.35
C VAL A 128 21.59 -6.79 1.17
N PHE A 129 21.56 -6.64 2.50
CA PHE A 129 20.74 -7.49 3.36
C PHE A 129 19.25 -7.43 2.99
N CYS A 130 18.71 -6.24 2.75
CA CYS A 130 17.30 -6.03 2.35
C CYS A 130 16.97 -6.76 1.05
N ILE A 131 17.87 -6.76 0.05
CA ILE A 131 17.70 -7.50 -1.21
C ILE A 131 17.53 -9.00 -0.95
N PHE A 132 18.43 -9.62 -0.19
CA PHE A 132 18.34 -11.04 0.14
C PHE A 132 17.12 -11.35 1.00
N PHE A 133 16.81 -10.49 1.97
CA PHE A 133 15.63 -10.61 2.83
C PHE A 133 14.33 -10.58 2.02
N ALA A 134 14.19 -9.65 1.09
CA ALA A 134 13.02 -9.54 0.22
C ALA A 134 12.90 -10.74 -0.74
N LEU A 135 14.02 -11.22 -1.30
CA LEU A 135 14.06 -12.35 -2.23
C LEU A 135 13.42 -13.62 -1.65
N PHE A 136 13.69 -13.94 -0.38
CA PHE A 136 13.10 -15.10 0.29
C PHE A 136 11.80 -14.76 1.04
N GLY A 137 11.69 -13.55 1.57
CA GLY A 137 10.56 -13.10 2.37
C GLY A 137 9.27 -12.96 1.56
N ILE A 138 9.33 -12.41 0.34
CA ILE A 138 8.14 -12.21 -0.51
C ILE A 138 7.51 -13.56 -0.91
N PRO A 139 8.25 -14.56 -1.43
CA PRO A 139 7.68 -15.88 -1.73
C PRO A 139 7.10 -16.58 -0.49
N LEU A 140 7.79 -16.51 0.65
CA LEU A 140 7.30 -17.10 1.90
C LEU A 140 6.00 -16.44 2.36
N ASN A 141 5.92 -15.11 2.26
CA ASN A 141 4.70 -14.37 2.57
C ASN A 141 3.56 -14.74 1.61
N LEU A 142 3.81 -14.95 0.32
CA LEU A 142 2.79 -15.42 -0.65
C LEU A 142 2.26 -16.82 -0.31
N ILE A 143 3.13 -17.76 0.08
CA ILE A 143 2.71 -19.11 0.51
C ILE A 143 1.86 -19.03 1.78
N LEU A 144 2.29 -18.21 2.74
CA LEU A 144 1.55 -17.96 3.97
C LEU A 144 0.17 -17.33 3.70
N LEU A 145 0.11 -16.35 2.79
CA LEU A 145 -1.14 -15.73 2.33
C LEU A 145 -2.08 -16.77 1.72
N ASN A 146 -1.58 -17.64 0.85
CA ASN A 146 -2.38 -18.70 0.25
C ASN A 146 -2.94 -19.68 1.31
N ARG A 147 -2.12 -20.11 2.29
CA ARG A 147 -2.57 -21.00 3.37
C ARG A 147 -3.66 -20.39 4.23
N ILE A 148 -3.52 -19.11 4.60
CA ILE A 148 -4.51 -18.42 5.43
C ILE A 148 -5.80 -18.16 4.66
N GLY A 149 -5.70 -17.83 3.36
CA GLY A 149 -6.86 -17.73 2.47
C GLY A 149 -7.68 -19.03 2.43
N GLN A 150 -7.01 -20.18 2.32
CA GLN A 150 -7.68 -21.49 2.34
C GLN A 150 -8.35 -21.81 3.69
N LEU A 151 -7.72 -21.43 4.81
CA LEU A 151 -8.33 -21.59 6.14
C LEU A 151 -9.58 -20.74 6.31
N MET A 152 -9.57 -19.52 5.78
CA MET A 152 -10.73 -18.62 5.82
C MET A 152 -11.88 -19.14 4.96
N LEU A 153 -11.59 -19.65 3.76
CA LEU A 153 -12.59 -20.33 2.92
C LEU A 153 -13.16 -21.58 3.61
N SER A 154 -12.31 -22.37 4.26
CA SER A 154 -12.74 -23.57 4.98
C SER A 154 -13.57 -23.24 6.22
N GLY A 155 -13.28 -22.13 6.92
CA GLY A 155 -14.07 -21.65 8.06
C GLY A 155 -15.46 -21.15 7.67
N VAL A 156 -15.64 -20.65 6.45
CA VAL A 156 -16.93 -20.21 5.91
C VAL A 156 -17.83 -21.39 5.51
N HIS A 157 -17.28 -22.60 5.38
CA HIS A 157 -18.04 -23.79 4.95
C HIS A 157 -18.97 -24.40 6.01
N LEU A 158 -18.96 -23.95 7.28
CA LEU A 158 -19.82 -24.52 8.33
C LEU A 158 -21.11 -23.73 8.61
N SER A 159 -21.35 -22.58 7.98
CA SER A 159 -22.68 -21.95 7.95
C SER A 159 -22.76 -20.90 6.84
N VAL A 160 -23.79 -21.05 5.99
CA VAL A 160 -24.22 -20.13 4.92
C VAL A 160 -23.55 -20.33 3.55
N VAL A 161 -23.97 -21.40 2.87
CA VAL A 161 -23.77 -21.62 1.42
C VAL A 161 -24.70 -20.73 0.56
N LEU A 162 -25.58 -19.91 1.14
CA LEU A 162 -26.67 -19.28 0.38
C LEU A 162 -26.39 -17.93 -0.28
N THR A 163 -25.32 -17.18 0.02
CA THR A 163 -25.17 -15.90 -0.69
C THR A 163 -23.73 -15.44 -0.84
N TRP A 164 -23.04 -15.93 -1.86
CA TRP A 164 -21.74 -15.41 -2.31
C TRP A 164 -21.74 -13.88 -2.45
N THR A 165 -22.88 -13.28 -2.85
CA THR A 165 -23.06 -11.83 -2.92
C THR A 165 -23.22 -11.15 -1.55
N CYS A 166 -23.84 -11.79 -0.54
CA CYS A 166 -23.88 -11.24 0.83
C CYS A 166 -22.56 -11.46 1.57
N ALA A 167 -21.80 -12.51 1.28
CA ALA A 167 -20.47 -12.72 1.86
C ALA A 167 -19.46 -11.72 1.29
N LEU A 168 -19.51 -11.44 -0.02
CA LEU A 168 -18.74 -10.36 -0.65
C LEU A 168 -19.15 -8.99 -0.12
N GLY A 169 -20.46 -8.72 -0.03
CA GLY A 169 -20.99 -7.48 0.52
C GLY A 169 -20.63 -7.28 1.99
N ALA A 170 -20.75 -8.31 2.82
CA ALA A 170 -20.40 -8.26 4.24
C ALA A 170 -18.89 -8.16 4.46
N GLY A 171 -18.08 -8.86 3.65
CA GLY A 171 -16.62 -8.72 3.65
C GLY A 171 -16.23 -7.29 3.29
N LEU A 172 -16.69 -6.78 2.16
CA LEU A 172 -16.43 -5.40 1.73
C LEU A 172 -16.89 -4.40 2.80
N LEU A 173 -18.11 -4.54 3.33
CA LEU A 173 -18.65 -3.67 4.37
C LEU A 173 -17.80 -3.70 5.65
N LEU A 174 -17.40 -4.87 6.12
CA LEU A 174 -16.53 -5.04 7.28
C LEU A 174 -15.14 -4.41 7.05
N PHE A 175 -14.60 -4.54 5.85
CA PHE A 175 -13.28 -3.99 5.49
C PHE A 175 -13.30 -2.48 5.19
N LEU A 176 -14.41 -1.94 4.73
CA LEU A 176 -14.56 -0.51 4.46
C LEU A 176 -15.01 0.29 5.70
N LEU A 177 -15.68 -0.32 6.69
CA LEU A 177 -16.14 0.38 7.89
C LEU A 177 -15.26 0.17 9.12
N LEU A 178 -14.82 -1.07 9.39
CA LEU A 178 -14.18 -1.39 10.67
C LEU A 178 -12.77 -0.77 10.80
N PRO A 179 -11.85 -0.92 9.83
CA PRO A 179 -10.52 -0.32 9.95
C PRO A 179 -10.53 1.21 10.02
N PRO A 180 -11.31 1.94 9.19
CA PRO A 180 -11.35 3.41 9.27
C PRO A 180 -11.89 3.93 10.60
N LEU A 181 -12.92 3.28 11.17
CA LEU A 181 -13.43 3.61 12.50
C LEU A 181 -12.38 3.38 13.59
N LEU A 182 -11.63 2.28 13.50
CA LEU A 182 -10.54 1.99 14.42
C LEU A 182 -9.43 3.05 14.35
N PHE A 183 -9.00 3.44 13.15
CA PHE A 183 -7.97 4.47 12.97
C PHE A 183 -8.44 5.87 13.36
N THR A 184 -9.72 6.19 13.13
CA THR A 184 -10.34 7.43 13.63
C THR A 184 -10.25 7.49 15.16
N ALA A 185 -10.53 6.37 15.84
CA ALA A 185 -10.50 6.30 17.31
C ALA A 185 -9.09 6.29 17.90
N ILE A 186 -8.12 5.64 17.25
CA ILE A 186 -6.75 5.48 17.77
C ILE A 186 -5.86 6.67 17.39
N GLU A 187 -5.89 7.10 16.13
CA GLU A 187 -4.96 8.10 15.60
C GLU A 187 -5.56 9.52 15.54
N GLY A 188 -6.86 9.65 15.81
CA GLY A 188 -7.57 10.93 15.71
C GLY A 188 -7.75 11.44 14.27
N TRP A 189 -7.56 10.56 13.28
CA TRP A 189 -7.79 10.87 11.87
C TRP A 189 -9.28 11.03 11.59
N THR A 190 -9.62 11.76 10.53
CA THR A 190 -10.99 11.75 10.00
C THR A 190 -11.30 10.39 9.36
N TYR A 191 -12.59 10.08 9.22
CA TYR A 191 -13.02 8.82 8.60
C TYR A 191 -12.49 8.67 7.17
N GLU A 192 -12.45 9.77 6.40
CA GLU A 192 -11.94 9.80 5.02
C GLU A 192 -10.46 9.43 4.96
N GLU A 193 -9.66 9.96 5.88
CA GLU A 193 -8.23 9.63 6.01
C GLU A 193 -8.02 8.17 6.43
N GLY A 194 -8.80 7.69 7.41
CA GLY A 194 -8.77 6.30 7.84
C GLY A 194 -9.16 5.32 6.73
N PHE A 195 -10.14 5.69 5.90
CA PHE A 195 -10.55 4.93 4.72
C PHE A 195 -9.47 4.90 3.65
N TYR A 196 -8.94 6.07 3.30
CA TYR A 196 -7.84 6.21 2.36
C TYR A 196 -6.62 5.37 2.78
N TYR A 197 -6.17 5.52 4.03
CA TYR A 197 -5.05 4.74 4.58
C TYR A 197 -5.30 3.23 4.52
N SER A 198 -6.51 2.79 4.87
CA SER A 198 -6.89 1.39 4.85
C SER A 198 -6.86 0.82 3.43
N PHE A 199 -7.43 1.52 2.46
CA PHE A 199 -7.45 1.09 1.07
C PHE A 199 -6.03 1.05 0.46
N ILE A 200 -5.24 2.13 0.60
CA ILE A 200 -3.88 2.23 0.07
C ILE A 200 -2.94 1.18 0.65
N THR A 201 -3.10 0.87 1.93
CA THR A 201 -2.27 -0.14 2.59
C THR A 201 -2.69 -1.57 2.22
N LEU A 202 -4.01 -1.86 2.22
CA LEU A 202 -4.51 -3.21 1.93
C LEU A 202 -4.27 -3.61 0.47
N SER A 203 -4.39 -2.66 -0.45
CA SER A 203 -4.05 -2.81 -1.88
C SER A 203 -2.54 -2.87 -2.15
N THR A 204 -1.71 -2.74 -1.12
CA THR A 204 -0.24 -2.78 -1.19
C THR A 204 0.37 -1.65 -2.03
N ILE A 205 -0.34 -0.52 -2.18
CA ILE A 205 0.19 0.69 -2.83
C ILE A 205 1.17 1.40 -1.89
N GLY A 206 0.75 1.63 -0.64
CA GLY A 206 1.65 2.07 0.44
C GLY A 206 2.36 3.40 0.22
N PHE A 207 1.65 4.50 -0.07
CA PHE A 207 2.29 5.82 -0.31
C PHE A 207 3.13 6.36 0.86
N GLY A 208 2.78 6.02 2.11
CA GLY A 208 3.55 6.41 3.30
C GLY A 208 3.32 7.84 3.80
N ASP A 209 2.34 8.53 3.23
CA ASP A 209 1.81 9.82 3.68
C ASP A 209 1.13 9.71 5.06
N TYR A 210 0.32 8.65 5.25
CA TYR A 210 -0.27 8.25 6.52
C TYR A 210 0.45 7.01 7.06
N VAL A 211 0.90 7.09 8.32
CA VAL A 211 1.55 5.99 9.05
C VAL A 211 1.07 6.02 10.49
N ILE A 212 0.73 4.85 11.02
CA ILE A 212 0.26 4.62 12.41
C ILE A 212 1.36 5.01 13.41
N GLY A 213 0.96 5.52 14.57
CA GLY A 213 1.85 5.73 15.70
C GLY A 213 2.51 7.12 15.74
N LYS A 214 1.96 8.10 15.02
CA LYS A 214 2.44 9.51 15.05
C LYS A 214 2.14 10.20 16.40
N TYR A 215 1.14 9.76 17.16
CA TYR A 215 0.77 10.34 18.46
C TYR A 215 0.99 9.36 19.63
N HIS A 216 1.54 9.85 20.74
CA HIS A 216 1.95 9.06 21.91
C HIS A 216 0.76 8.83 22.87
N ILE A 217 -0.05 7.80 22.64
CA ILE A 217 -0.99 7.27 23.63
C ILE A 217 -0.28 6.14 24.42
N PRO A 218 -0.30 6.13 25.76
CA PRO A 218 0.48 5.20 26.60
C PRO A 218 0.02 3.73 26.61
N VAL A 219 -0.85 3.31 25.69
CA VAL A 219 -1.44 1.94 25.65
C VAL A 219 -0.66 1.00 24.70
N LYS A 220 0.46 1.46 24.13
CA LYS A 220 1.15 0.87 22.98
C LYS A 220 1.90 -0.45 23.20
N THR A 221 2.22 -0.85 24.43
CA THR A 221 3.09 -2.02 24.64
C THR A 221 2.44 -3.39 24.42
N LEU A 222 1.10 -3.49 24.36
CA LEU A 222 0.40 -4.77 24.13
C LEU A 222 -0.40 -4.81 22.82
N PHE A 223 -0.81 -3.65 22.31
CA PHE A 223 -1.67 -3.55 21.13
C PHE A 223 -0.91 -3.39 19.81
N ASP A 224 0.36 -2.99 19.79
CA ASP A 224 1.11 -2.76 18.54
C ASP A 224 1.39 -4.04 17.72
N PRO A 225 1.92 -5.14 18.29
CA PRO A 225 2.10 -6.39 17.54
C PRO A 225 0.75 -7.08 17.29
N LEU A 226 -0.24 -6.87 18.15
CA LEU A 226 -1.59 -7.40 18.00
C LEU A 226 -2.38 -6.65 16.92
N CYS A 227 -2.27 -5.32 16.80
CA CYS A 227 -2.84 -4.54 15.70
C CYS A 227 -2.08 -4.81 14.41
N ALA A 228 -0.75 -4.93 14.42
CA ALA A 228 -0.01 -5.37 13.24
C ALA A 228 -0.39 -6.80 12.83
N CYS A 229 -0.60 -7.72 13.78
CA CYS A 229 -1.09 -9.08 13.54
C CYS A 229 -2.56 -9.10 13.11
N LEU A 230 -3.44 -8.32 13.73
CA LEU A 230 -4.87 -8.21 13.41
C LEU A 230 -5.05 -7.54 12.05
N TYR A 231 -4.21 -6.56 11.72
CA TYR A 231 -4.13 -5.90 10.42
C TYR A 231 -3.53 -6.82 9.36
N SER A 232 -2.47 -7.59 9.69
CA SER A 232 -1.98 -8.64 8.80
C SER A 232 -3.03 -9.73 8.59
N SER A 233 -3.85 -10.05 9.60
CA SER A 233 -4.92 -11.05 9.55
C SER A 233 -6.15 -10.54 8.80
N LEU A 234 -6.57 -9.28 9.04
CA LEU A 234 -7.61 -8.59 8.26
C LEU A 234 -7.16 -8.47 6.81
N ARG A 235 -5.93 -8.04 6.55
CA ARG A 235 -5.32 -8.02 5.21
C ARG A 235 -5.27 -9.40 4.56
N ARG A 236 -4.99 -10.46 5.32
CA ARG A 236 -4.98 -11.83 4.80
C ARG A 236 -6.37 -12.33 4.41
N SER A 237 -7.41 -12.01 5.19
CA SER A 237 -8.79 -12.29 4.77
C SER A 237 -9.21 -11.44 3.57
N CYS A 238 -8.88 -10.15 3.58
CA CYS A 238 -9.35 -9.18 2.60
C CYS A 238 -8.65 -9.29 1.26
N PHE A 239 -7.32 -9.37 1.24
CA PHE A 239 -6.51 -9.48 0.03
C PHE A 239 -6.71 -10.83 -0.63
N SER A 240 -6.85 -11.91 0.16
CA SER A 240 -7.27 -13.18 -0.40
C SER A 240 -8.69 -13.08 -0.96
N PHE A 241 -9.64 -12.40 -0.31
CA PHE A 241 -10.99 -12.21 -0.87
C PHE A 241 -10.99 -11.36 -2.15
N PHE A 242 -10.30 -10.23 -2.16
CA PHE A 242 -10.25 -9.28 -3.27
C PHE A 242 -9.49 -9.87 -4.47
N GLN A 243 -8.36 -10.54 -4.21
CA GLN A 243 -7.59 -11.21 -5.26
C GLN A 243 -8.28 -12.48 -5.75
N ILE A 244 -9.01 -13.23 -4.91
CA ILE A 244 -9.87 -14.33 -5.34
C ILE A 244 -11.07 -13.80 -6.15
N SER A 245 -11.72 -12.71 -5.76
CA SER A 245 -12.80 -12.09 -6.55
C SER A 245 -12.30 -11.64 -7.93
N CYS A 246 -11.15 -10.95 -8.00
CA CYS A 246 -10.55 -10.55 -9.27
C CYS A 246 -10.04 -11.75 -10.10
N LEU A 247 -9.55 -12.83 -9.49
CA LEU A 247 -9.09 -14.04 -10.20
C LEU A 247 -10.25 -14.96 -10.61
N VAL A 248 -11.41 -14.90 -9.95
CA VAL A 248 -12.60 -15.71 -10.25
C VAL A 248 -13.56 -15.00 -11.22
N GLU A 249 -13.47 -13.68 -11.40
CA GLU A 249 -14.18 -12.96 -12.47
C GLU A 249 -13.50 -13.10 -13.85
N VAL A 250 -12.18 -13.30 -13.91
CA VAL A 250 -11.43 -13.39 -15.18
C VAL A 250 -11.80 -14.60 -16.06
N PRO A 251 -12.13 -15.81 -15.54
CA PRO A 251 -12.58 -16.92 -16.37
C PRO A 251 -14.03 -16.76 -16.89
N PHE A 252 -14.88 -15.95 -16.25
CA PHE A 252 -16.30 -15.81 -16.65
C PHE A 252 -16.55 -14.73 -17.71
N LEU A 253 -15.56 -13.88 -18.00
CA LEU A 253 -15.60 -12.88 -19.08
C LEU A 253 -15.02 -13.38 -20.41
N PHE A 254 -14.49 -14.60 -20.45
CA PHE A 254 -13.82 -15.20 -21.62
C PHE A 254 -14.28 -16.64 -21.95
N GLU A 255 -15.49 -17.03 -21.52
CA GLU A 255 -16.23 -18.17 -22.10
C GLU A 255 -17.38 -17.71 -22.99
#